data_AF-A0A2A5E1A0-F1
#
_entry.id   AF-A0A2A5E1A0-F1
#
_cell.length_a   1.000
_cell.length_b   1.000
_cell.length_c   1.000
_cell.angle_alpha   90.00
_cell.angle_beta   90.00
_cell.angle_gamma   90.00
#
_symmetry.space_group_name_H-M   'P 1'
#
loop_
_entity.id
_entity.type
_entity.pdbx_description
1 polymer ?
#
loop_
_entity_poly.entity_id
_entity_poly.type
_entity_poly.pdbx_seq_one_letter_code
_entity_poly.pdbx_strand_id
1 'polypeptide(L)'
;MTYQAAAKALQLTPPNTIHQVALALEQLMEEDAEADRPYLAAIVISRSRGGLPAPGFFDFARRLGRFAGDPAGPEARAFHAQELNAAIAFCAASRIPGEKA
;
A
#
# COMPACT_ATOMS: atom_id res chain seq x y z
N MET A 1 -2.06 2.50 -8.42
CA MET A 1 -3.51 2.21 -8.45
C MET A 1 -4.25 3.23 -7.57
N THR A 2 -5.52 3.60 -7.83
CA THR A 2 -6.27 4.47 -6.89
C THR A 2 -7.11 3.67 -5.89
N TYR A 3 -7.45 4.23 -4.73
CA TYR A 3 -8.38 3.60 -3.76
C TYR A 3 -9.69 3.12 -4.40
N GLN A 4 -10.24 3.88 -5.34
CA GLN A 4 -11.45 3.47 -6.06
C GLN A 4 -11.20 2.28 -6.99
N ALA A 5 -10.03 2.23 -7.64
CA ALA A 5 -9.63 1.10 -8.45
C ALA A 5 -9.34 -0.14 -7.58
N ALA A 6 -8.76 0.06 -6.39
CA ALA A 6 -8.56 -1.00 -5.39
C ALA A 6 -9.90 -1.57 -4.93
N ALA A 7 -10.88 -0.72 -4.60
CA ALA A 7 -12.22 -1.14 -4.22
C ALA A 7 -12.89 -1.98 -5.31
N LYS A 8 -12.75 -1.56 -6.58
CA LYS A 8 -13.27 -2.30 -7.73
C LYS A 8 -12.56 -3.65 -7.92
N ALA A 9 -11.24 -3.68 -7.78
CA ALA A 9 -10.46 -4.91 -7.90
C ALA A 9 -10.80 -5.94 -6.79
N LEU A 10 -11.05 -5.44 -5.58
CA LEU A 10 -11.49 -6.24 -4.43
C LEU A 10 -13.01 -6.54 -4.44
N GLN A 11 -13.73 -6.09 -5.48
CA GLN A 11 -15.18 -6.28 -5.63
C GLN A 11 -16.00 -5.81 -4.42
N LEU A 12 -15.52 -4.78 -3.70
CA LEU A 12 -16.16 -4.30 -2.48
C LEU A 12 -17.46 -3.56 -2.82
N THR A 13 -18.54 -3.95 -2.16
CA THR A 13 -19.85 -3.33 -2.29
C THR A 13 -20.06 -2.21 -1.26
N PRO A 14 -20.73 -1.11 -1.62
CA PRO A 14 -21.08 -0.06 -0.67
C PRO A 14 -22.06 -0.58 0.41
N PRO A 15 -22.11 0.06 1.59
CA PRO A 15 -21.50 1.36 1.96
C PRO A 15 -20.05 1.26 2.47
N ASN A 16 -19.35 2.41 2.54
CA ASN A 16 -18.00 2.56 3.11
C ASN A 16 -16.87 1.79 2.40
N THR A 17 -16.92 1.65 1.08
CA THR A 17 -15.87 0.97 0.29
C THR A 17 -14.46 1.50 0.55
N ILE A 18 -14.28 2.80 0.82
CA ILE A 18 -12.96 3.37 1.15
C ILE A 18 -12.41 2.84 2.48
N HIS A 19 -13.28 2.70 3.50
CA HIS A 19 -12.88 2.15 4.79
C HIS A 19 -12.57 0.65 4.69
N GLN A 20 -13.37 -0.10 3.92
CA GLN A 20 -13.09 -1.51 3.66
C GLN A 20 -11.78 -1.71 2.88
N VAL A 21 -11.48 -0.85 1.90
CA VAL A 21 -10.16 -0.86 1.25
C VAL A 21 -9.05 -0.58 2.25
N ALA A 22 -9.22 0.38 3.16
CA ALA A 22 -8.21 0.66 4.18
C ALA A 22 -7.95 -0.57 5.06
N LEU A 23 -8.99 -1.24 5.56
CA LEU A 23 -8.86 -2.48 6.35
C LEU A 23 -8.19 -3.62 5.58
N ALA A 24 -8.50 -3.76 4.29
CA ALA A 24 -7.85 -4.77 3.44
C ALA A 24 -6.37 -4.46 3.20
N LEU A 25 -6.03 -3.18 3.02
CA LEU A 25 -4.64 -2.74 2.90
C LEU A 25 -3.86 -2.92 4.21
N GLU A 26 -4.49 -2.65 5.35
CA GLU A 26 -3.90 -2.89 6.68
C GLU A 26 -3.58 -4.38 6.88
N GLN A 27 -4.53 -5.27 6.59
CA GLN A 27 -4.27 -6.72 6.62
C GLN A 27 -3.12 -7.12 5.68
N LEU A 28 -3.11 -6.62 4.44
CA LEU A 28 -2.02 -6.89 3.51
C LEU A 28 -0.67 -6.41 4.02
N MET A 29 -0.62 -5.24 4.67
CA MET A 29 0.61 -4.73 5.27
C MET A 29 1.09 -5.58 6.44
N GLU A 30 0.17 -6.17 7.21
CA GLU A 30 0.52 -7.09 8.29
C GLU A 30 1.16 -8.36 7.71
N GLU A 31 0.54 -8.96 6.69
CA GLU A 31 1.10 -10.12 5.97
C GLU A 31 2.46 -9.80 5.33
N ASP A 32 2.61 -8.63 4.70
CA ASP A 32 3.87 -8.18 4.12
C ASP A 32 4.93 -7.94 5.22
N ALA A 33 4.54 -7.48 6.40
CA ALA A 33 5.45 -7.34 7.54
C ALA A 33 5.92 -8.68 8.07
N GLU A 34 5.01 -9.63 8.27
CA GLU A 34 5.35 -10.99 8.72
C GLU A 34 6.21 -11.74 7.70
N ALA A 35 5.97 -11.53 6.41
CA ALA A 35 6.73 -12.17 5.33
C ALA A 35 8.06 -11.46 4.99
N ASP A 36 8.41 -10.40 5.72
CA ASP A 36 9.56 -9.52 5.49
C ASP A 36 9.63 -8.96 4.05
N ARG A 37 8.47 -8.57 3.53
CA ARG A 37 8.24 -8.03 2.18
C ARG A 37 7.94 -6.53 2.22
N PRO A 38 8.17 -5.81 1.11
CA PRO A 38 7.77 -4.41 0.98
C PRO A 38 6.25 -4.28 0.97
N TYR A 39 5.72 -3.16 1.46
CA TYR A 39 4.28 -2.96 1.54
C TYR A 39 3.66 -2.77 0.15
N LEU A 40 2.96 -3.80 -0.33
CA LEU A 40 2.24 -3.74 -1.61
C LEU A 40 1.12 -2.68 -1.58
N ALA A 41 0.59 -2.40 -0.38
CA ALA A 41 -0.36 -1.33 -0.14
C ALA A 41 0.16 0.06 -0.57
N ALA A 42 1.48 0.28 -0.63
CA ALA A 42 2.07 1.53 -1.11
C ALA A 42 1.74 1.84 -2.58
N ILE A 43 1.38 0.83 -3.39
CA ILE A 43 0.95 1.02 -4.79
C ILE A 43 -0.43 1.71 -4.86
N VAL A 44 -1.20 1.70 -3.78
CA VAL A 44 -2.53 2.31 -3.69
C VAL A 44 -2.43 3.76 -3.24
N ILE A 45 -2.53 4.65 -4.20
CA ILE A 45 -2.41 6.10 -4.01
C ILE A 45 -3.76 6.80 -4.10
N SER A 46 -3.88 7.98 -3.49
CA SER A 46 -5.04 8.84 -3.69
C SER A 46 -4.73 9.96 -4.67
N ARG A 47 -5.49 10.04 -5.77
CA ARG A 47 -5.40 11.16 -6.74
C ARG A 47 -5.67 12.51 -6.06
N SER A 48 -6.61 12.55 -5.11
CA SER A 48 -6.99 13.76 -4.40
C SER A 48 -5.94 14.27 -3.42
N ARG A 49 -4.92 13.46 -3.07
CA ARG A 49 -3.84 13.81 -2.15
C ARG A 49 -2.48 13.95 -2.85
N GLY A 50 -2.48 14.27 -4.14
CA GLY A 50 -1.25 14.44 -4.91
C GLY A 50 -0.46 13.13 -5.10
N GLY A 51 -1.13 11.97 -5.07
CA GLY A 51 -0.49 10.68 -5.24
C GLY A 51 0.09 10.07 -3.96
N LEU A 52 -0.28 10.57 -2.79
CA LEU A 52 0.04 9.96 -1.50
C LEU A 52 -1.07 8.99 -1.04
N PRO A 53 -0.71 7.93 -0.28
CA PRO A 53 -1.67 7.04 0.36
C PRO A 53 -2.42 7.79 1.48
N ALA A 54 -3.49 7.18 1.99
CA ALA A 54 -4.25 7.77 3.08
C ALA A 54 -3.41 7.83 4.37
N PRO A 55 -3.68 8.76 5.31
CA PRO A 55 -2.96 8.86 6.58
C PRO A 55 -2.92 7.54 7.36
N GLY A 56 -4.00 6.76 7.30
CA GLY A 56 -4.09 5.43 7.92
C GLY A 56 -2.97 4.47 7.50
N PHE A 57 -2.45 4.57 6.27
CA PHE A 57 -1.29 3.78 5.84
C PHE A 57 -0.04 4.08 6.68
N PHE A 58 0.26 5.36 6.90
CA PHE A 58 1.42 5.77 7.68
C PHE A 58 1.24 5.47 9.18
N ASP A 59 0.02 5.65 9.70
CA ASP A 59 -0.30 5.24 11.07
C ASP A 59 -0.12 3.73 11.27
N PHE A 60 -0.54 2.90 10.30
CA PHE A 60 -0.37 1.46 10.38
C PHE A 60 1.09 1.02 10.20
N ALA A 61 1.81 1.59 9.23
CA ALA A 61 3.25 1.36 9.07
C ALA A 61 4.04 1.72 10.33
N ARG A 62 3.58 2.73 11.08
CA ARG A 62 4.15 3.09 12.38
C ARG A 62 3.82 2.07 13.48
N ARG A 63 2.60 1.53 13.50
CA ARG A 63 2.22 0.44 14.42
C ARG A 63 3.05 -0.82 14.18
N LEU A 64 3.34 -1.13 12.92
CA LEU A 64 4.20 -2.24 12.52
C LEU A 64 5.71 -1.96 12.76
N GLY A 65 6.06 -0.76 13.24
CA GLY A 65 7.46 -0.39 13.54
C GLY A 65 8.33 -0.10 12.32
N ARG A 66 7.78 -0.09 11.10
CA ARG A 66 8.52 0.22 9.87
C ARG A 66 8.60 1.71 9.53
N PHE A 67 7.73 2.54 10.12
CA PHE A 67 7.76 3.99 9.93
C PHE A 67 7.81 4.73 11.27
N ALA A 68 8.70 5.71 11.40
CA ALA A 68 8.85 6.50 12.64
C ALA A 68 8.65 8.02 12.43
N GLY A 69 8.38 8.45 11.19
CA GLY A 69 8.20 9.87 10.86
C GLY A 69 6.79 10.39 11.12
N ASP A 70 6.59 11.68 10.84
CA ASP A 70 5.26 12.29 10.83
C ASP A 70 4.50 11.88 9.54
N PRO A 71 3.29 11.28 9.64
CA PRO A 71 2.41 11.00 8.50
C PRO A 71 2.11 12.20 7.60
N ALA A 72 2.17 13.42 8.15
CA ALA A 72 1.99 14.68 7.42
C ALA A 72 3.31 15.36 7.04
N GLY A 73 4.45 14.82 7.48
CA GLY A 73 5.79 15.36 7.26
C GLY A 73 6.39 14.99 5.90
N PRO A 74 7.48 15.65 5.49
CA PRO A 74 8.24 15.30 4.29
C PRO A 74 8.77 13.85 4.33
N GLU A 75 9.00 13.29 5.51
CA GLU A 75 9.44 11.90 5.73
C GLU A 75 8.41 10.89 5.21
N ALA A 76 7.11 11.18 5.34
CA ALA A 76 6.06 10.31 4.81
C ALA A 76 6.16 10.16 3.29
N ARG A 77 6.50 11.24 2.57
CA ARG A 77 6.69 11.20 1.12
C ARG A 77 7.93 10.40 0.73
N ALA A 78 9.03 10.56 1.46
CA ALA A 78 10.26 9.81 1.23
C ALA A 78 10.05 8.31 1.49
N PHE A 79 9.43 7.97 2.62
CA PHE A 79 9.07 6.59 2.98
C PHE A 79 8.14 5.96 1.94
N HIS A 80 7.06 6.66 1.56
CA HIS A 80 6.16 6.19 0.52
C HIS A 80 6.88 5.96 -0.82
N ALA A 81 7.79 6.85 -1.22
CA ALA A 81 8.54 6.67 -2.46
C ALA A 81 9.48 5.44 -2.42
N GLN A 82 10.10 5.17 -1.26
CA GLN A 82 10.93 3.96 -1.08
C GLN A 82 10.07 2.70 -1.14
N GLU A 83 8.99 2.64 -0.36
CA GLU A 83 8.07 1.50 -0.33
C GLU A 83 7.42 1.26 -1.69
N LEU A 84 7.00 2.31 -2.39
CA LEU A 84 6.42 2.20 -3.72
C LEU A 84 7.40 1.60 -4.73
N ASN A 85 8.66 2.05 -4.73
CA ASN A 85 9.68 1.49 -5.61
C ASN A 85 9.96 0.01 -5.27
N ALA A 86 10.07 -0.32 -3.99
CA ALA A 86 10.28 -1.69 -3.55
C ALA A 86 9.10 -2.60 -3.90
N ALA A 87 7.86 -2.13 -3.71
CA ALA A 87 6.65 -2.86 -4.07
C ALA A 87 6.51 -3.05 -5.59
N ILE A 88 6.85 -2.04 -6.40
CA ILE A 88 6.88 -2.16 -7.86
C ILE A 88 7.94 -3.20 -8.28
N ALA A 89 9.15 -3.12 -7.73
CA ALA A 89 10.21 -4.08 -8.01
C ALA A 89 9.81 -5.51 -7.61
N PHE A 90 9.19 -5.67 -6.44
CA PHE A 90 8.69 -6.94 -5.94
C PHE A 90 7.56 -7.49 -6.81
N CYS A 91 6.58 -6.68 -7.20
CA CYS A 91 5.53 -7.09 -8.13
C CYS A 91 6.08 -7.45 -9.51
N ALA A 92 7.09 -6.73 -10.01
CA ALA A 92 7.74 -7.04 -11.28
C ALA A 92 8.50 -8.38 -11.20
N ALA A 93 9.23 -8.62 -10.10
CA ALA A 93 9.94 -9.88 -9.87
C ALA A 93 8.98 -11.07 -9.64
N SER A 94 7.85 -10.82 -8.96
CA SER A 94 6.81 -11.82 -8.69
C SER A 94 5.93 -12.09 -9.91
N ARG A 95 5.96 -11.22 -10.93
CA ARG A 95 5.25 -11.37 -12.22
C ARG A 95 5.98 -12.24 -13.24
N ILE A 96 6.91 -13.09 -12.81
CA ILE A 96 7.44 -14.15 -13.66
C ILE A 96 6.75 -15.48 -13.30
N PRO A 97 5.49 -15.73 -13.72
CA PRO A 97 5.07 -17.09 -14.00
C PRO A 97 5.77 -17.50 -15.30
N GLY A 98 6.50 -18.61 -15.27
CA GLY A 98 7.49 -18.96 -16.27
C GLY A 98 7.05 -18.78 -17.72
N GLU A 99 7.90 -18.10 -18.49
CA GLU A 99 8.05 -18.41 -19.91
C GLU A 99 8.69 -19.80 -19.98
N LYS A 100 7.83 -20.80 -20.14
CA LYS A 100 8.22 -22.19 -20.40
C LYS A 100 9.01 -22.23 -21.71
N ALA A 101 10.10 -22.99 -21.65
CA ALA A 101 10.95 -23.44 -22.75
C ALA A 101 10.19 -24.12 -23.90
#